data_AF-A0A202BAM6-F1
#
_entry.id   AF-A0A202BAM6-F1
#
_cell.length_a   1.000
_cell.length_b   1.000
_cell.length_c   1.000
_cell.angle_alpha   90.00
_cell.angle_beta   90.00
_cell.angle_gamma   90.00
#
_symmetry.space_group_name_H-M   'P 1'
#
loop_
_entity.id
_entity.type
_entity.pdbx_description
1 polymer ?
#
loop_
_entity_poly.entity_id
_entity_poly.type
_entity_poly.pdbx_seq_one_letter_code
_entity_poly.pdbx_strand_id
1 'polypeptide(L)' 'MRIAIPPLLYTLLAAASIHAAPAPDHPRVPPDEAFQACNGKKAGDAVTFTTPRGEKMSGKCRMMPARRAAVPD' A
#
# COMPACT_ATOMS: atom_id res chain seq x y z
N MET A 1 -13.85 53.25 -3.42
CA MET A 1 -13.81 52.72 -4.80
C MET A 1 -14.03 51.21 -4.74
N ARG A 2 -15.29 50.76 -4.80
CA ARG A 2 -15.68 49.35 -4.77
C ARG A 2 -15.82 48.88 -6.21
N ILE A 3 -14.84 48.11 -6.69
CA ILE A 3 -14.87 47.53 -8.03
C ILE A 3 -15.91 46.40 -7.98
N ALA A 4 -17.07 46.64 -8.60
CA ALA A 4 -18.11 45.63 -8.78
C ALA A 4 -17.68 44.70 -9.92
N ILE A 5 -17.15 43.54 -9.56
CA ILE A 5 -16.77 42.49 -10.51
C ILE A 5 -18.06 41.74 -10.89
N PRO A 6 -18.49 41.77 -12.17
CA PRO A 6 -19.75 41.15 -12.59
C PRO A 6 -19.68 39.63 -12.44
N PRO A 7 -20.76 38.96 -12.00
CA PRO A 7 -20.76 37.54 -11.62
C PRO A 7 -20.66 36.58 -12.83
N LEU A 8 -20.62 37.12 -14.05
CA LEU A 8 -20.75 36.35 -15.29
C LEU A 8 -19.42 35.79 -15.82
N LEU A 9 -18.27 36.14 -15.24
CA LEU A 9 -16.95 35.68 -15.72
C LEU A 9 -16.42 34.40 -15.05
N TYR A 10 -17.10 33.86 -14.03
CA TYR A 10 -16.52 32.83 -13.16
C TYR A 10 -16.85 31.37 -13.51
N THR A 11 -17.55 31.09 -14.61
CA THR A 11 -18.11 29.76 -14.89
C THR A 11 -17.28 28.86 -15.82
N LEU A 12 -16.10 29.30 -16.27
CA LEU A 12 -15.31 28.61 -17.30
C LEU A 12 -14.09 27.81 -16.80
N LEU A 13 -14.02 27.45 -15.51
CA LEU A 13 -13.05 26.44 -15.05
C LEU A 13 -13.60 25.02 -15.28
N ALA A 14 -13.48 24.56 -16.53
CA ALA A 14 -13.61 23.14 -16.86
C ALA A 14 -12.47 22.37 -16.19
N ALA A 15 -12.74 21.79 -15.03
CA ALA A 15 -11.82 20.92 -14.32
C ALA A 15 -11.64 19.61 -15.12
N ALA A 16 -10.52 19.49 -15.84
CA ALA A 16 -10.06 18.21 -16.34
C ALA A 16 -9.59 17.36 -15.15
N SER A 17 -10.48 16.54 -14.60
CA SER A 17 -10.12 15.54 -13.60
C SER A 17 -9.32 14.42 -14.28
N ILE A 18 -7.98 14.52 -14.19
CA ILE A 18 -7.08 13.41 -14.49
C ILE A 18 -7.43 12.28 -13.52
N HIS A 19 -8.22 11.31 -13.98
CA HIS A 19 -8.44 10.07 -13.25
C HIS A 19 -7.15 9.25 -13.32
N ALA A 20 -6.36 9.32 -12.26
CA ALA A 20 -5.35 8.30 -12.00
C ALA A 20 -6.10 6.96 -11.86
N ALA A 21 -6.05 6.14 -12.92
CA ALA A 21 -6.61 4.81 -12.86
C ALA A 21 -5.90 4.01 -11.75
N PRO A 22 -6.63 3.32 -10.86
CA PRO A 22 -6.00 2.44 -9.88
C PRO A 22 -5.19 1.39 -10.64
N ALA A 23 -3.92 1.23 -10.26
CA ALA A 23 -3.07 0.19 -10.82
C ALA A 23 -3.75 -1.18 -10.62
N PRO A 24 -3.66 -2.11 -11.59
CA PRO A 24 -4.28 -3.43 -11.48
C PRO A 24 -3.88 -4.10 -10.15
N ASP A 25 -4.89 -4.51 -9.39
CA ASP A 25 -4.76 -5.24 -8.13
C ASP A 25 -4.26 -6.66 -8.44
N HIS A 26 -2.97 -6.80 -8.71
CA HIS A 26 -2.33 -8.10 -8.74
C HIS A 26 -2.29 -8.62 -7.29
N PRO A 27 -2.84 -9.81 -7.00
CA PRO A 27 -2.74 -10.41 -5.69
C PRO A 27 -1.28 -10.44 -5.28
N ARG A 28 -0.91 -9.60 -4.30
CA ARG A 28 0.46 -9.56 -3.78
C ARG A 28 0.68 -10.82 -2.96
N VAL A 29 1.11 -11.89 -3.63
CA VAL A 29 1.58 -13.08 -2.94
C VAL A 29 2.84 -12.70 -2.16
N PRO A 30 2.94 -13.01 -0.87
CA PRO A 30 4.15 -12.82 -0.12
C PRO A 30 5.31 -13.62 -0.76
N PRO A 31 6.53 -13.09 -0.74
CA PRO A 31 7.69 -13.81 -1.25
C PRO A 31 8.09 -14.97 -0.32
N ASP A 32 8.89 -15.91 -0.81
CA ASP A 32 9.27 -17.10 -0.05
C ASP A 32 10.04 -16.79 1.24
N GLU A 33 10.83 -15.71 1.26
CA GLU A 33 11.56 -15.26 2.43
C GLU A 33 10.62 -14.94 3.60
N ALA A 34 9.43 -14.38 3.30
CA ALA A 34 8.42 -14.07 4.31
C ALA A 34 7.81 -15.35 4.92
N PHE A 35 7.64 -16.41 4.13
CA PHE A 35 7.18 -17.70 4.63
C PHE A 35 8.27 -18.42 5.44
N GLN A 36 9.53 -18.34 4.99
CA GLN A 36 10.68 -18.93 5.69
C GLN A 36 10.92 -18.27 7.05
N ALA A 37 10.80 -16.95 7.14
CA ALA A 37 10.91 -16.22 8.41
C ALA A 37 9.90 -16.68 9.47
N CYS A 38 8.74 -17.20 9.04
CA CYS A 38 7.69 -17.72 9.90
C CYS A 38 7.70 -19.24 10.05
N ASN A 39 8.69 -19.94 9.49
CA ASN A 39 8.84 -21.38 9.67
C ASN A 39 9.17 -21.69 11.14
N GLY A 40 8.42 -22.60 11.77
CA GLY A 40 8.56 -22.92 13.20
C GLY A 40 8.02 -21.85 14.17
N LYS A 41 7.53 -20.70 13.68
CA LYS A 41 6.92 -19.63 14.49
C LYS A 41 5.40 -19.64 14.43
N LYS A 42 4.76 -19.00 15.42
CA LYS A 42 3.30 -18.90 15.54
C LYS A 42 2.79 -17.60 14.90
N ALA A 43 1.50 -17.57 14.56
CA ALA A 43 0.86 -16.33 14.14
C ALA A 43 0.93 -15.31 15.29
N GLY A 44 1.35 -14.08 15.00
CA GLY A 44 1.60 -13.02 15.97
C GLY A 44 3.05 -12.86 16.41
N ASP A 45 3.92 -13.85 16.15
CA ASP A 45 5.35 -13.73 16.50
C ASP A 45 6.02 -12.63 15.69
N ALA A 46 6.84 -11.82 16.38
CA ALA A 46 7.71 -10.85 15.76
C ALA A 46 8.88 -11.56 15.06
N VAL A 47 9.14 -11.17 13.82
CA VAL A 47 10.20 -11.70 12.97
C VAL A 47 10.91 -10.57 12.25
N THR A 48 12.20 -10.75 11.99
CA THR A 48 12.99 -9.87 11.13
C THR A 48 13.32 -10.66 9.87
N PHE A 49 13.03 -10.08 8.71
CA PHE A 49 13.26 -10.71 7.41
C PHE A 49 13.80 -9.69 6.42
N THR A 50 14.46 -10.17 5.38
CA THR A 50 14.98 -9.32 4.31
C THR A 50 13.94 -9.24 3.20
N THR A 51 13.63 -8.03 2.73
CA THR A 51 12.76 -7.83 1.58
C THR A 51 13.43 -8.35 0.31
N PRO A 52 12.66 -8.61 -0.76
CA PRO A 52 13.22 -8.85 -2.08
C PRO A 52 14.10 -7.70 -2.61
N ARG A 53 14.06 -6.52 -1.99
CA ARG A 53 14.92 -5.36 -2.30
C ARG A 53 16.24 -5.35 -1.52
N GLY A 54 16.48 -6.32 -0.64
CA GLY A 54 17.68 -6.41 0.19
C GLY A 54 17.60 -5.62 1.50
N GLU A 55 16.44 -5.06 1.84
CA GLU A 55 16.26 -4.28 3.06
C GLU A 55 15.86 -5.19 4.21
N LYS A 56 16.51 -5.08 5.37
CA LYS A 56 16.08 -5.81 6.57
C LYS A 56 14.95 -5.07 7.23
N MET A 57 13.83 -5.75 7.44
CA MET A 57 12.67 -5.17 8.09
C MET A 57 12.10 -6.11 9.16
N SER A 58 11.46 -5.52 10.16
CA SER A 58 10.70 -6.25 11.17
C SER A 58 9.23 -6.36 10.74
N GLY A 59 8.59 -7.43 11.20
CA GLY A 59 7.19 -7.69 10.95
C GLY A 59 6.64 -8.76 11.87
N LYS A 60 5.41 -9.17 11.63
CA LYS A 60 4.72 -10.20 12.38
C LYS A 60 4.25 -11.31 11.46
N CYS A 61 4.34 -12.55 11.94
CA CYS A 61 3.77 -13.68 11.23
C CYS A 61 2.23 -13.59 11.24
N ARG A 62 1.60 -13.46 10.06
CA ARG A 62 0.13 -13.54 9.93
C ARG A 62 -0.28 -14.83 9.24
N MET A 63 -1.40 -15.40 9.66
CA MET A 63 -2.05 -16.50 8.96
C MET A 63 -2.77 -15.95 7.73
N MET A 64 -2.25 -16.24 6.54
CA MET A 64 -2.93 -15.98 5.27
C MET A 64 -3.68 -17.24 4.83
N PRO A 65 -4.62 -17.15 3.86
CA PRO A 65 -5.45 -18.29 3.45
C PRO A 65 -4.66 -19.55 3.06
N ALA A 66 -3.46 -19.37 2.48
CA ALA A 66 -2.61 -20.48 2.04
C ALA A 66 -1.60 -20.95 3.09
N ARG A 67 -1.02 -20.06 3.89
CA ARG A 67 0.06 -20.35 4.87
C ARG A 67 0.43 -19.11 5.70
N ARG A 68 1.25 -19.27 6.74
CA ARG A 68 1.77 -18.17 7.56
C ARG A 68 2.91 -17.45 6.86
N ALA A 69 2.80 -16.12 6.70
CA ALA A 69 3.83 -15.26 6.12
C ALA A 69 4.17 -14.10 7.06
N ALA A 70 5.42 -13.65 7.02
CA ALA A 70 5.85 -12.43 7.69
C ALA A 70 5.26 -11.22 6.95
N VAL A 71 4.51 -10.40 7.67
CA VAL A 71 3.95 -9.14 7.17
C VAL A 71 4.65 -8.01 7.92
N PRO A 72 5.14 -6.97 7.21
CA PRO A 72 5.65 -5.76 7.84
C PRO A 72 4.68 -5.20 8.88
N ASP A 73 5.19 -4.69 9.99
CA ASP A 73 4.39 -3.84 10.90
C ASP A 73 4.26 -2.43 10.31
#